data_AF-A0A1A0LZZ8-F1
#
_entry.id   AF-A0A1A0LZZ8-F1
#
_cell.length_a   1.000
_cell.length_b   1.000
_cell.length_c   1.000
_cell.angle_alpha   90.00
_cell.angle_beta   90.00
_cell.angle_gamma   90.00
#
_symmetry.space_group_name_H-M   'P 1'
#
loop_
_entity.id
_entity.type
_entity.pdbx_description
1 polymer ?
#
loop_
_entity_poly.entity_id
_entity_poly.type
_entity_poly.pdbx_seq_one_letter_code
_entity_poly.pdbx_strand_id
1 'polypeptide(L)'
;MAGALLSACTQTVPGQAGAPGDLKWQRPITDSVSSLGGTLGTVGEAMTAHDFVAMSRGCTKLQGTLDDLGKNLPTPDTDVNSSLQDSIDNFRSFARVCTMMTPGTADASLDQLSGYLDRGDSSMRKALQQMGIELPAAR
;
A
#
# COMPACT_ATOMS: atom_id res chain seq x y z
N MET A 1 42.59 -40.80 9.79
CA MET A 1 42.47 -39.73 8.78
C MET A 1 41.25 -40.05 7.92
N ALA A 2 40.08 -39.52 8.27
CA ALA A 2 38.84 -39.72 7.51
C ALA A 2 38.58 -38.48 6.67
N GLY A 3 38.46 -38.68 5.35
CA GLY A 3 38.36 -37.62 4.35
C GLY A 3 37.02 -36.91 4.36
N ALA A 4 37.06 -35.59 4.22
CA ALA A 4 35.90 -34.74 3.99
C ALA A 4 35.46 -34.86 2.52
N LEU A 5 34.23 -35.30 2.29
CA LEU A 5 33.52 -35.10 1.03
C LEU A 5 32.51 -33.97 1.25
N LEU A 6 32.94 -32.73 1.04
CA LEU A 6 32.04 -31.60 0.92
C LEU A 6 31.48 -31.61 -0.50
N SER A 7 30.31 -32.26 -0.67
CA SER A 7 29.49 -32.11 -1.88
C SER A 7 29.16 -30.64 -2.07
N ALA A 8 29.69 -30.08 -3.15
CA ALA A 8 29.32 -28.76 -3.63
C ALA A 8 27.85 -28.77 -4.07
N CYS A 9 26.99 -28.06 -3.34
CA CYS A 9 25.67 -27.68 -3.84
C CYS A 9 25.86 -26.56 -4.87
N THR A 10 26.20 -26.93 -6.11
CA THR A 10 25.92 -26.09 -7.28
C THR A 10 24.41 -26.08 -7.51
N GLN A 11 23.72 -25.26 -6.71
CA GLN A 11 22.38 -24.81 -7.05
C GLN A 11 22.51 -23.67 -8.04
N THR A 12 22.72 -24.04 -9.30
CA THR A 12 22.16 -23.28 -10.41
C THR A 12 20.70 -22.99 -10.04
N VAL A 13 20.34 -21.72 -9.89
CA VAL A 13 18.94 -21.28 -9.92
C VAL A 13 18.69 -20.90 -11.37
N PRO A 14 18.17 -21.79 -12.24
CA PRO A 14 17.72 -21.39 -13.56
C PRO A 14 16.31 -20.84 -13.35
N GLY A 15 16.20 -19.51 -13.21
CA GLY A 15 14.96 -18.98 -12.68
C GLY A 15 14.81 -17.47 -12.72
N GLN A 16 15.22 -16.80 -13.80
CA GLN A 16 14.36 -15.70 -14.28
C GLN A 16 13.08 -16.34 -14.86
N ALA A 17 12.29 -16.97 -13.99
CA ALA A 17 10.92 -17.30 -14.31
C ALA A 17 10.18 -15.96 -14.28
N GLY A 18 9.88 -15.41 -15.46
CA GLY A 18 8.83 -14.40 -15.54
C GLY A 18 7.62 -14.96 -14.81
N ALA A 19 6.99 -14.15 -13.95
CA ALA A 19 5.83 -14.57 -13.18
C ALA A 19 4.87 -15.35 -14.09
N PRO A 20 4.35 -16.50 -13.65
CA PRO A 20 3.44 -17.29 -14.48
C PRO A 20 2.30 -16.39 -14.96
N GLY A 21 1.82 -16.63 -16.18
CA GLY A 21 1.02 -15.64 -16.93
C GLY A 21 -0.24 -15.16 -16.21
N ASP A 22 -0.74 -15.97 -15.28
CA ASP A 22 -1.83 -15.75 -14.35
C ASP A 22 -1.55 -14.73 -13.24
N LEU A 23 -0.28 -14.39 -12.95
CA LEU A 23 0.11 -13.42 -11.93
C LEU A 23 0.56 -12.07 -12.49
N LYS A 24 0.55 -11.88 -13.82
CA LYS A 24 0.96 -10.61 -14.44
C LYS A 24 0.13 -9.40 -13.99
N TRP A 25 -1.13 -9.62 -13.61
CA TRP A 25 -2.01 -8.57 -13.08
C TRP A 25 -1.60 -8.09 -11.68
N GLN A 26 -0.84 -8.88 -10.93
CA GLN A 26 -0.44 -8.53 -9.56
C GLN A 26 0.59 -7.40 -9.53
N ARG A 27 1.53 -7.38 -10.50
CA ARG A 27 2.60 -6.36 -10.55
C ARG A 27 2.07 -4.91 -10.54
N PRO A 28 1.16 -4.50 -11.44
CA PRO A 28 0.66 -3.12 -11.41
C PRO A 28 -0.05 -2.78 -10.09
N ILE A 29 -0.73 -3.75 -9.44
CA ILE A 29 -1.31 -3.57 -8.11
C ILE A 29 -0.21 -3.32 -7.08
N THR A 30 0.81 -4.18 -7.00
CA THR A 30 1.90 -4.02 -6.03
C THR A 30 2.68 -2.72 -6.23
N ASP A 31 2.89 -2.30 -7.48
CA ASP A 31 3.57 -1.04 -7.81
C ASP A 31 2.74 0.17 -7.33
N SER A 32 1.43 0.15 -7.58
CA SER A 32 0.49 1.17 -7.08
C SER A 32 0.44 1.20 -5.54
N VAL A 33 0.45 0.05 -4.87
CA VAL A 33 0.46 -0.03 -3.41
C VAL A 33 1.77 0.53 -2.83
N SER A 34 2.90 0.28 -3.48
CA SER A 34 4.18 0.90 -3.08
C SER A 34 4.14 2.42 -3.20
N SER A 35 3.59 2.94 -4.32
CA SER A 35 3.39 4.39 -4.53
C SER A 35 2.45 5.00 -3.49
N LEU A 36 1.40 4.26 -3.12
CA LEU A 36 0.45 4.65 -2.06
C LEU A 36 1.16 4.78 -0.72
N GLY A 37 1.93 3.76 -0.31
CA GLY A 37 2.72 3.80 0.92
C GLY A 37 3.70 4.97 0.96
N GLY A 38 4.41 5.23 -0.14
CA GLY A 38 5.31 6.38 -0.24
C GLY A 38 4.59 7.72 -0.10
N THR A 39 3.41 7.86 -0.71
CA THR A 39 2.61 9.09 -0.61
C THR A 39 2.05 9.31 0.80
N LEU A 40 1.56 8.25 1.46
CA LEU A 40 1.12 8.30 2.86
C LEU A 40 2.28 8.67 3.79
N GLY A 41 3.49 8.16 3.54
CA GLY A 41 4.70 8.55 4.26
C GLY A 41 4.95 10.06 4.19
N THR A 42 4.94 10.65 2.99
CA THR A 42 5.10 12.10 2.82
C THR A 42 4.01 12.91 3.53
N VAL A 43 2.75 12.43 3.53
CA VAL A 43 1.68 13.08 4.29
C VAL A 43 1.96 13.02 5.79
N GLY A 44 2.35 11.87 6.32
CA GLY A 44 2.67 11.69 7.74
C GLY A 44 3.87 12.54 8.20
N GLU A 45 4.89 12.69 7.36
CA GLU A 45 6.02 13.60 7.60
C GLU A 45 5.57 15.06 7.70
N ALA A 46 4.73 15.51 6.76
CA ALA A 46 4.17 16.86 6.78
C ALA A 46 3.29 17.12 8.00
N MET A 47 2.47 16.12 8.40
CA MET A 47 1.66 16.18 9.62
C MET A 47 2.53 16.32 10.87
N THR A 48 3.60 15.54 10.97
CA THR A 48 4.56 15.58 12.09
C THR A 48 5.29 16.93 12.15
N ALA A 49 5.60 17.52 11.00
CA ALA A 49 6.22 18.85 10.90
C ALA A 49 5.21 20.01 11.11
N HIS A 50 3.92 19.72 11.27
CA HIS A 50 2.83 20.70 11.26
C HIS A 50 2.82 21.60 10.01
N ASP A 51 3.28 21.08 8.87
CA ASP A 51 3.29 21.78 7.59
C ASP A 51 1.99 21.48 6.83
N PHE A 52 0.96 22.29 7.11
CA PHE A 52 -0.37 22.14 6.51
C PHE A 52 -0.37 22.36 4.99
N VAL A 53 0.59 23.11 4.45
CA VAL A 53 0.71 23.33 2.99
C VAL A 53 1.26 22.08 2.33
N ALA A 54 2.35 21.51 2.85
CA ALA A 54 2.90 20.26 2.35
C ALA A 54 1.90 19.11 2.52
N MET A 55 1.19 19.07 3.64
CA MET A 55 0.16 18.08 3.92
C MET A 55 -1.00 18.16 2.91
N SER A 56 -1.55 19.35 2.65
CA SER A 56 -2.62 19.53 1.66
C SER A 56 -2.19 19.06 0.25
N ARG A 57 -0.95 19.37 -0.15
CA ARG A 57 -0.36 18.87 -1.42
C ARG A 57 -0.18 17.35 -1.41
N GLY A 58 0.32 16.79 -0.32
CA GLY A 58 0.48 15.35 -0.15
C GLY A 58 -0.86 14.61 -0.26
N CYS A 59 -1.91 15.15 0.36
CA CYS A 59 -3.25 14.58 0.30
C CYS A 59 -3.94 14.75 -1.06
N THR A 60 -3.65 15.82 -1.79
CA THR A 60 -4.05 15.94 -3.20
C THR A 60 -3.34 14.89 -4.07
N LYS A 61 -2.03 14.68 -3.87
CA LYS A 61 -1.27 13.64 -4.56
C LYS A 61 -1.81 12.24 -4.24
N LEU A 62 -2.18 12.00 -2.98
CA LEU A 62 -2.78 10.75 -2.54
C LEU A 62 -4.05 10.41 -3.33
N GLN A 63 -4.91 11.39 -3.61
CA GLN A 63 -6.09 11.17 -4.46
C GLN A 63 -5.71 10.64 -5.85
N GLY A 64 -4.69 11.24 -6.49
CA GLY A 64 -4.17 10.77 -7.77
C GLY A 64 -3.61 9.35 -7.71
N THR A 65 -2.84 9.03 -6.66
CA THR A 65 -2.32 7.66 -6.46
C THR A 65 -3.44 6.62 -6.31
N LEU A 66 -4.53 6.98 -5.63
CA LEU A 66 -5.70 6.11 -5.46
C LEU A 66 -6.48 5.93 -6.76
N ASP A 67 -6.59 6.98 -7.58
CA ASP A 67 -7.18 6.89 -8.90
C ASP A 67 -6.34 5.98 -9.82
N ASP A 68 -5.02 6.07 -9.74
CA ASP A 68 -4.11 5.19 -10.48
C ASP A 68 -4.22 3.72 -10.02
N LEU A 69 -4.33 3.47 -8.71
CA LEU A 69 -4.61 2.12 -8.21
C LEU A 69 -5.97 1.60 -8.74
N GLY A 70 -6.99 2.45 -8.75
CA GLY A 70 -8.32 2.11 -9.26
C GLY A 70 -8.36 1.75 -10.75
N LYS A 71 -7.45 2.30 -11.56
CA LYS A 71 -7.32 1.93 -13.00
C LYS A 71 -6.88 0.49 -13.23
N ASN A 72 -6.29 -0.14 -12.21
CA ASN A 72 -5.87 -1.54 -12.27
C ASN A 72 -7.00 -2.51 -11.86
N LEU A 73 -8.18 -2.00 -11.54
CA LEU A 73 -9.37 -2.79 -11.22
C LEU A 73 -10.34 -2.85 -12.42
N PRO A 74 -11.10 -3.96 -12.57
CA PRO A 74 -11.06 -5.17 -11.76
C PRO A 74 -9.88 -6.08 -12.12
N THR A 75 -9.34 -6.75 -11.11
CA THR A 75 -8.46 -7.91 -11.26
C THR A 75 -9.28 -9.18 -11.51
N PRO A 76 -8.65 -10.30 -11.94
CA PRO A 76 -9.33 -11.59 -12.05
C PRO A 76 -9.85 -12.16 -10.72
N ASP A 77 -9.34 -11.69 -9.58
CA ASP A 77 -9.74 -12.14 -8.25
C ASP A 77 -10.77 -11.17 -7.63
N THR A 78 -11.99 -11.64 -7.42
CA THR A 78 -13.09 -10.83 -6.90
C THR A 78 -12.92 -10.44 -5.45
N ASP A 79 -12.27 -11.27 -4.65
CA ASP A 79 -12.03 -11.01 -3.24
C ASP A 79 -10.96 -9.94 -3.06
N VAL A 80 -9.93 -9.98 -3.92
CA VAL A 80 -8.93 -8.90 -4.03
C VAL A 80 -9.57 -7.60 -4.47
N ASN A 81 -10.47 -7.63 -5.47
CA ASN A 81 -11.18 -6.43 -5.93
C ASN A 81 -11.96 -5.76 -4.78
N SER A 82 -12.70 -6.55 -4.01
CA SER A 82 -13.47 -6.06 -2.87
C SER A 82 -12.56 -5.39 -1.82
N SER A 83 -11.50 -6.08 -1.39
CA SER A 83 -10.55 -5.56 -0.41
C SER A 83 -9.82 -4.29 -0.90
N LEU A 84 -9.42 -4.25 -2.18
CA LEU A 84 -8.79 -3.06 -2.76
C LEU A 84 -9.76 -1.88 -2.87
N GLN A 85 -11.02 -2.13 -3.26
CA GLN A 85 -12.05 -1.10 -3.32
C GLN A 85 -12.31 -0.49 -1.94
N ASP A 86 -12.47 -1.33 -0.90
CA ASP A 86 -12.64 -0.89 0.48
C ASP A 86 -11.45 -0.05 0.95
N SER A 87 -10.23 -0.47 0.61
CA SER A 87 -9.01 0.28 0.93
C SER A 87 -9.00 1.65 0.25
N ILE A 88 -9.26 1.70 -1.06
CA ILE A 88 -9.32 2.93 -1.85
C ILE A 88 -10.35 3.91 -1.26
N ASP A 89 -11.53 3.43 -0.90
CA ASP A 89 -12.61 4.28 -0.40
C ASP A 89 -12.31 4.88 0.98
N ASN A 90 -11.65 4.10 1.85
CA ASN A 90 -11.14 4.60 3.13
C ASN A 90 -10.03 5.65 2.92
N PHE A 91 -9.05 5.38 2.06
CA PHE A 91 -7.98 6.35 1.79
C PHE A 91 -8.47 7.61 1.05
N ARG A 92 -9.51 7.51 0.21
CA ARG A 92 -10.17 8.68 -0.38
C ARG A 92 -10.85 9.53 0.69
N SER A 93 -11.47 8.88 1.68
CA SER A 93 -12.07 9.56 2.82
C SER A 93 -11.02 10.26 3.68
N PHE A 94 -9.90 9.59 3.95
CA PHE A 94 -8.71 10.19 4.58
C PHE A 94 -8.25 11.43 3.80
N ALA A 95 -8.02 11.30 2.48
CA ALA A 95 -7.49 12.37 1.65
C ALA A 95 -8.42 13.61 1.63
N ARG A 96 -9.75 13.40 1.61
CA ARG A 96 -10.72 14.50 1.69
C ARG A 96 -10.62 15.28 3.00
N VAL A 97 -10.64 14.58 4.14
CA VAL A 97 -10.52 15.24 5.46
C VAL A 97 -9.17 15.94 5.57
N CYS A 98 -8.10 15.26 5.18
CA CYS A 98 -6.74 15.79 5.25
C CYS A 98 -6.57 17.08 4.44
N THR A 99 -7.14 17.15 3.23
CA THR A 99 -7.01 18.33 2.36
C THR A 99 -7.71 19.57 2.95
N MET A 100 -8.76 19.37 3.73
CA MET A 100 -9.54 20.44 4.38
C MET A 100 -9.03 20.79 5.78
N MET A 101 -8.06 20.06 6.31
CA MET A 101 -7.58 20.24 7.67
C MET A 101 -6.79 21.54 7.82
N THR A 102 -7.09 22.29 8.88
CA THR A 102 -6.42 23.54 9.24
C THR A 102 -5.86 23.43 10.66
N PRO A 103 -4.97 24.36 11.10
CA PRO A 103 -4.48 24.35 12.48
C PRO A 103 -5.60 24.36 13.53
N GLY A 104 -6.72 25.06 13.26
CA GLY A 104 -7.85 25.15 14.19
C GLY A 104 -8.76 23.92 14.25
N THR A 105 -8.62 22.99 13.30
CA THR A 105 -9.45 21.78 13.22
C THR A 105 -8.64 20.49 13.37
N ALA A 106 -7.32 20.60 13.59
CA ALA A 106 -6.39 19.48 13.57
C ALA A 106 -6.80 18.39 14.56
N ASP A 107 -6.96 18.72 15.84
CA ASP A 107 -7.25 17.73 16.90
C ASP A 107 -8.49 16.89 16.60
N ALA A 108 -9.61 17.51 16.21
CA ALA A 108 -10.83 16.79 15.84
C ALA A 108 -10.69 15.98 14.54
N SER A 109 -9.86 16.45 13.60
CA SER A 109 -9.65 15.79 12.32
C SER A 109 -8.71 14.59 12.43
N LEU A 110 -7.75 14.62 13.35
CA LEU A 110 -6.76 13.56 13.55
C LEU A 110 -7.40 12.22 13.91
N ASP A 111 -8.42 12.22 14.78
CA ASP A 111 -9.16 11.01 15.14
C ASP A 111 -9.94 10.42 13.94
N GLN A 112 -10.49 11.27 13.08
CA GLN A 112 -11.11 10.78 11.84
C GLN A 112 -10.07 10.22 10.87
N LEU A 113 -8.94 10.91 10.72
CA LEU A 113 -7.86 10.49 9.85
C LEU A 113 -7.28 9.14 10.27
N SER A 114 -7.01 8.93 11.56
CA SER A 114 -6.52 7.65 12.07
C SER A 114 -7.50 6.51 11.77
N GLY A 115 -8.80 6.73 12.01
CA GLY A 115 -9.82 5.71 11.71
C GLY A 115 -9.90 5.34 10.22
N TYR A 116 -9.76 6.30 9.30
CA TYR A 116 -9.70 5.99 7.86
C TYR A 116 -8.40 5.31 7.45
N LEU A 117 -7.27 5.74 8.03
CA LEU A 117 -5.95 5.15 7.78
C LEU A 117 -5.92 3.68 8.21
N ASP A 118 -6.39 3.36 9.41
CA ASP A 118 -6.39 2.00 9.96
C ASP A 118 -7.28 1.05 9.15
N ARG A 119 -8.48 1.50 8.77
CA ARG A 119 -9.38 0.71 7.91
C ARG A 119 -8.80 0.54 6.51
N GLY A 120 -8.23 1.60 5.94
CA GLY A 120 -7.58 1.57 4.64
C GLY A 120 -6.40 0.59 4.59
N ASP A 121 -5.52 0.65 5.60
CA ASP A 121 -4.38 -0.26 5.76
C ASP A 121 -4.85 -1.70 5.97
N SER A 122 -5.81 -1.93 6.86
CA SER A 122 -6.36 -3.27 7.11
C SER A 122 -6.92 -3.92 5.83
N SER A 123 -7.74 -3.19 5.07
CA SER A 123 -8.27 -3.68 3.79
C SER A 123 -7.17 -3.88 2.74
N MET A 124 -6.14 -3.02 2.72
CA MET A 124 -4.99 -3.20 1.82
C MET A 124 -4.20 -4.46 2.17
N ARG A 125 -3.90 -4.67 3.44
CA ARG A 125 -3.20 -5.87 3.93
C ARG A 125 -3.96 -7.13 3.59
N LYS A 126 -5.28 -7.11 3.75
CA LYS A 126 -6.16 -8.22 3.36
C LYS A 126 -6.05 -8.50 1.86
N ALA A 127 -6.09 -7.48 1.00
CA ALA A 127 -5.92 -7.65 -0.44
C ALA A 127 -4.57 -8.29 -0.78
N LEU A 128 -3.49 -7.82 -0.18
CA LEU A 128 -2.14 -8.37 -0.39
C LEU A 128 -2.02 -9.82 0.09
N GLN A 129 -2.63 -10.16 1.23
CA GLN A 129 -2.69 -11.55 1.72
C GLN A 129 -3.47 -12.46 0.77
N GLN A 130 -4.58 -11.99 0.21
CA GLN A 130 -5.36 -12.72 -0.81
C GLN A 130 -4.54 -12.94 -2.08
N MET A 131 -3.63 -12.03 -2.42
CA MET A 131 -2.66 -12.18 -3.50
C MET A 131 -1.50 -13.16 -3.17
N GLY A 132 -1.44 -13.68 -1.94
CA GLY A 132 -0.35 -14.55 -1.47
C GLY A 132 0.90 -13.80 -1.02
N ILE A 133 0.82 -12.50 -0.78
CA ILE A 133 1.94 -11.67 -0.33
C ILE A 133 1.97 -11.69 1.20
N GLU A 134 3.02 -12.27 1.77
CA GLU A 134 3.25 -12.24 3.21
C GLU A 134 3.63 -10.83 3.66
N LEU A 135 2.91 -10.32 4.65
CA LEU A 135 3.20 -9.03 5.27
C LEU A 135 3.72 -9.23 6.69
N PRO A 136 4.76 -8.50 7.09
CA PRO A 136 5.17 -8.50 8.49
C PRO A 136 4.01 -7.99 9.36
N ALA A 137 3.88 -8.60 10.54
CA ALA A 137 2.90 -8.18 11.53
C ALA A 137 3.07 -6.67 11.81
N ALA A 138 1.94 -5.95 11.88
CA ALA A 138 1.94 -4.58 12.35
C ALA A 138 2.52 -4.57 13.77
N ARG A 139 3.56 -3.76 13.99
CA ARG A 139 4.18 -3.57 15.30
C ARG A 139 3.42 -2.53 16.10
#